data_AF-A0A812SFC2-F1
#
_entry.id   AF-A0A812SFC2-F1
#
_cell.length_a   1.000
_cell.length_b   1.000
_cell.length_c   1.000
_cell.angle_alpha   90.00
_cell.angle_beta   90.00
_cell.angle_gamma   90.00
#
_symmetry.space_group_name_H-M   'P 1'
#
loop_
_entity.id
_entity.type
_entity.pdbx_description
1 polymer ?
#
loop_
_entity_poly.entity_id
_entity_poly.type
_entity_poly.pdbx_seq_one_letter_code
_entity_poly.pdbx_strand_id
1 'polypeptide(L)'
;MDSRSRTRSKPQRSQRYRSTSRPRMDSRSRARETRKDSRSRSNGMRGSARSRSRGRGNPQPAYRIPPPAKRADPKKEATITEEQRQNSIPLDGYLYATIDFTSPQAQPPWTTEPDARYTYQTKTDISVIRAKNLPSGWEVAPATEAVIREVIKPHAWGTHLLVTEGCKAYWTAGGNNPGCLEALWDYEKLPGRYTLKAKFGQNAALHGIILIKTISKVSQ
;
A
#
# COMPACT_ATOMS: atom_id res chain seq x y z
N MET A 1 16.50 -49.65 45.90
CA MET A 1 17.17 -49.73 44.59
C MET A 1 17.18 -48.33 43.99
N ASP A 2 18.27 -47.64 44.27
CA ASP A 2 18.59 -46.30 43.78
C ASP A 2 18.84 -46.27 42.27
N SER A 3 18.13 -45.41 41.55
CA SER A 3 18.50 -45.02 40.18
C SER A 3 18.52 -43.50 40.09
N ARG A 4 19.68 -42.94 40.47
CA ARG A 4 20.04 -41.53 40.37
C ARG A 4 20.41 -41.20 38.91
N SER A 5 19.56 -40.50 38.19
CA SER A 5 19.89 -39.98 36.85
C SER A 5 20.54 -38.61 36.97
N ARG A 6 21.85 -38.60 36.73
CA ARG A 6 22.76 -37.45 36.81
C ARG A 6 22.48 -36.42 35.71
N THR A 7 22.32 -35.17 36.13
CA THR A 7 22.32 -33.95 35.32
C THR A 7 23.67 -33.74 34.65
N ARG A 8 23.70 -33.63 33.31
CA ARG A 8 24.91 -33.29 32.54
C ARG A 8 24.85 -31.84 32.08
N SER A 9 25.42 -30.95 32.88
CA SER A 9 25.62 -29.53 32.59
C SER A 9 26.57 -29.37 31.39
N LYS A 10 26.14 -28.63 30.36
CA LYS A 10 27.03 -28.23 29.25
C LYS A 10 27.73 -26.92 29.58
N PRO A 11 29.02 -26.77 29.22
CA PRO A 11 29.81 -25.57 29.55
C PRO A 11 29.38 -24.35 28.74
N GLN A 12 29.25 -23.22 29.43
CA GLN A 12 29.14 -21.88 28.84
C GLN A 12 30.39 -21.57 28.01
N ARG A 13 30.21 -21.51 26.69
CA ARG A 13 31.24 -21.03 25.76
C ARG A 13 31.20 -19.51 25.73
N SER A 14 32.06 -18.89 26.52
CA SER A 14 32.33 -17.45 26.49
C SER A 14 32.87 -17.03 25.12
N GLN A 15 32.02 -16.44 24.28
CA GLN A 15 32.48 -15.78 23.06
C GLN A 15 32.87 -14.34 23.40
N ARG A 16 34.17 -14.16 23.61
CA ARG A 16 34.86 -12.88 23.50
C ARG A 16 34.76 -12.42 22.04
N TYR A 17 33.79 -11.58 21.72
CA TYR A 17 33.85 -10.81 20.49
C TYR A 17 34.70 -9.56 20.72
N ARG A 18 35.83 -9.56 20.02
CA ARG A 18 36.79 -8.47 19.89
C ARG A 18 36.08 -7.22 19.39
N SER A 19 36.19 -6.15 20.17
CA SER A 19 35.92 -4.77 19.78
C SER A 19 36.86 -4.37 18.66
N THR A 20 36.39 -4.44 17.42
CA THR A 20 37.06 -3.81 16.28
C THR A 20 36.61 -2.36 16.21
N SER A 21 37.44 -1.50 16.81
CA SER A 21 37.43 -0.06 16.63
C SER A 21 37.39 0.28 15.14
N ARG A 22 36.24 0.74 14.64
CA ARG A 22 36.15 1.30 13.29
C ARG A 22 36.73 2.72 13.29
N PRO A 23 37.61 3.05 12.34
CA PRO A 23 38.22 4.37 12.27
C PRO A 23 37.18 5.42 11.87
N ARG A 24 37.25 6.53 12.61
CA ARG A 24 36.57 7.80 12.39
C ARG A 24 37.01 8.36 11.04
N MET A 25 36.16 8.25 10.01
CA MET A 25 36.36 9.01 8.77
C MET A 25 35.87 10.43 8.99
N ASP A 26 36.79 11.27 9.44
CA ASP A 26 36.73 12.71 9.27
C ASP A 26 37.03 13.08 7.81
N SER A 27 36.37 14.15 7.36
CA SER A 27 36.81 15.03 6.28
C SER A 27 36.74 14.51 4.84
N ARG A 28 35.78 15.05 4.08
CA ARG A 28 36.08 16.00 2.98
C ARG A 28 34.81 16.46 2.28
N SER A 29 34.40 17.66 2.64
CA SER A 29 34.11 18.76 1.72
C SER A 29 34.23 18.41 0.23
N ARG A 30 33.07 18.23 -0.42
CA ARG A 30 32.92 18.55 -1.84
C ARG A 30 31.71 19.46 -2.02
N ALA A 31 31.98 20.74 -1.81
CA ALA A 31 31.26 21.79 -2.49
C ALA A 31 31.37 21.51 -4.00
N ARG A 32 30.24 21.23 -4.64
CA ARG A 32 30.13 21.31 -6.09
C ARG A 32 29.00 22.28 -6.42
N GLU A 33 29.41 23.53 -6.42
CA GLU A 33 28.90 24.58 -7.31
C GLU A 33 28.72 24.06 -8.74
N THR A 34 27.99 24.85 -9.52
CA THR A 34 27.71 24.74 -10.97
C THR A 34 26.52 23.82 -11.27
N ARG A 35 25.43 24.24 -11.93
CA ARG A 35 25.27 25.33 -12.91
C ARG A 35 23.79 25.75 -12.98
N LYS A 36 23.57 27.07 -12.95
CA LYS A 36 22.43 27.74 -13.58
C LYS A 36 22.49 27.41 -15.07
N ASP A 37 21.49 26.71 -15.60
CA ASP A 37 21.19 26.75 -17.03
C ASP A 37 19.73 27.19 -17.21
N SER A 38 19.60 28.50 -17.13
CA SER A 38 18.56 29.30 -17.77
C SER A 38 18.55 29.00 -19.27
N ARG A 39 17.63 28.13 -19.70
CA ARG A 39 17.19 28.07 -21.11
C ARG A 39 15.80 28.63 -21.25
N SER A 40 15.79 29.96 -21.33
CA SER A 40 14.84 30.75 -22.10
C SER A 40 14.70 30.14 -23.50
N ARG A 41 13.56 29.50 -23.79
CA ARG A 41 13.13 29.22 -25.17
C ARG A 41 11.96 30.11 -25.52
N SER A 42 12.35 31.28 -26.00
CA SER A 42 11.77 32.06 -27.09
C SER A 42 10.48 31.54 -27.73
N ASN A 43 9.48 32.42 -27.68
CA ASN A 43 8.61 32.83 -28.78
C ASN A 43 8.91 32.18 -30.15
N GLY A 44 7.90 31.47 -30.66
CA GLY A 44 7.78 31.11 -32.07
C GLY A 44 6.36 31.41 -32.55
N MET A 45 6.17 32.61 -33.10
CA MET A 45 5.00 32.97 -33.90
C MET A 45 4.80 32.00 -35.07
N ARG A 46 3.53 31.72 -35.39
CA ARG A 46 2.93 31.54 -36.73
C ARG A 46 1.44 31.34 -36.48
N GLY A 47 0.56 32.30 -36.71
CA GLY A 47 0.35 32.91 -38.02
C GLY A 47 -0.55 31.98 -38.84
N SER A 48 -1.87 32.08 -38.65
CA SER A 48 -2.82 31.70 -39.70
C SER A 48 -4.11 32.49 -39.54
N ALA A 49 -4.02 33.76 -39.92
CA ALA A 49 -5.17 34.50 -40.41
C ALA A 49 -5.65 33.84 -41.71
N ARG A 50 -6.79 33.15 -41.65
CA ARG A 50 -7.65 32.96 -42.82
C ARG A 50 -9.07 33.38 -42.44
N SER A 51 -9.31 34.66 -42.74
CA SER A 51 -10.59 35.16 -43.20
C SER A 51 -11.17 34.21 -44.26
N ARG A 52 -12.44 33.84 -44.11
CA ARG A 52 -13.49 34.03 -45.13
C ARG A 52 -14.79 33.33 -44.76
N SER A 53 -15.87 33.95 -45.25
CA SER A 53 -17.19 33.36 -45.50
C SER A 53 -18.15 33.38 -44.30
N ARG A 54 -18.98 34.42 -44.19
CA ARG A 54 -20.28 34.54 -44.87
C ARG A 54 -21.23 33.41 -44.49
N GLY A 55 -22.25 33.76 -43.72
CA GLY A 55 -23.33 32.88 -43.36
C GLY A 55 -24.05 33.32 -42.10
N ARG A 56 -24.61 34.54 -42.08
CA ARG A 56 -25.72 34.89 -41.18
C ARG A 56 -26.96 34.10 -41.61
N GLY A 57 -26.91 32.78 -41.45
CA GLY A 57 -28.10 31.97 -41.35
C GLY A 57 -28.58 32.10 -39.92
N ASN A 58 -29.77 32.64 -39.72
CA ASN A 58 -30.46 32.62 -38.44
C ASN A 58 -30.47 31.14 -37.99
N PRO A 59 -29.72 30.73 -36.94
CA PRO A 59 -29.70 29.35 -36.55
C PRO A 59 -31.12 29.01 -36.11
N GLN A 60 -31.80 28.21 -36.92
CA GLN A 60 -33.01 27.52 -36.49
C GLN A 60 -32.71 26.95 -35.10
N PRO A 61 -33.59 27.12 -34.11
CA PRO A 61 -33.39 26.57 -32.79
C PRO A 61 -33.31 25.05 -32.96
N ALA A 62 -32.09 24.54 -33.11
CA ALA A 62 -31.81 23.13 -33.18
C ALA A 62 -32.42 22.56 -31.91
N TYR A 63 -33.47 21.75 -32.08
CA TYR A 63 -34.17 21.10 -30.99
C TYR A 63 -33.14 20.31 -30.20
N ARG A 64 -32.60 20.93 -29.15
CA ARG A 64 -31.62 20.30 -28.27
C ARG A 64 -32.43 19.33 -27.45
N ILE A 65 -32.29 18.05 -27.78
CA ILE A 65 -32.77 16.97 -26.92
C ILE A 65 -32.22 17.29 -25.52
N PRO A 66 -33.10 17.53 -24.52
CA PRO A 66 -32.64 17.83 -23.19
C PRO A 66 -31.73 16.68 -22.75
N PRO A 67 -30.57 16.99 -22.11
CA PRO A 67 -29.70 15.95 -21.62
C PRO A 67 -30.54 14.97 -20.81
N PRO A 68 -30.42 13.65 -21.06
CA PRO A 68 -31.26 12.67 -20.37
C PRO A 68 -31.14 12.93 -18.87
N ALA A 69 -32.29 13.05 -18.21
CA ALA A 69 -32.34 13.27 -16.76
C ALA A 69 -31.38 12.28 -16.13
N LYS A 70 -30.35 12.80 -15.42
CA LYS A 70 -29.34 11.97 -14.77
C LYS A 70 -30.09 10.96 -13.93
N ARG A 71 -30.11 9.69 -14.36
CA ARG A 71 -30.69 8.63 -13.56
C ARG A 71 -29.86 8.62 -12.29
N ALA A 72 -30.49 9.06 -11.19
CA ALA A 72 -29.92 8.86 -9.88
C ALA A 72 -29.88 7.35 -9.70
N ASP A 73 -28.71 6.76 -9.89
CA ASP A 73 -28.53 5.34 -9.64
C ASP A 73 -28.93 5.11 -8.17
N PRO A 74 -29.91 4.22 -7.91
CA PRO A 74 -30.35 3.97 -6.55
C PRO A 74 -29.11 3.55 -5.75
N LYS A 75 -28.86 4.27 -4.66
CA LYS A 75 -27.71 4.05 -3.77
C LYS A 75 -27.86 2.66 -3.19
N LYS A 76 -27.29 1.66 -3.87
CA LYS A 76 -27.41 0.25 -3.49
C LYS A 76 -26.71 0.09 -2.14
N GLU A 77 -27.49 -0.15 -1.10
CA GLU A 77 -26.96 -0.43 0.22
C GLU A 77 -26.03 -1.64 0.11
N ALA A 78 -24.81 -1.49 0.62
CA ALA A 78 -23.80 -2.51 0.51
C ALA A 78 -24.16 -3.68 1.43
N THR A 79 -24.69 -4.76 0.86
CA THR A 79 -24.88 -6.02 1.58
C THR A 79 -23.52 -6.68 1.77
N ILE A 80 -23.08 -6.79 3.02
CA ILE A 80 -21.85 -7.50 3.38
C ILE A 80 -22.10 -8.99 3.21
N THR A 81 -21.29 -9.67 2.41
CA THR A 81 -21.42 -11.12 2.21
C THR A 81 -20.87 -11.90 3.40
N GLU A 82 -21.29 -13.16 3.57
CA GLU A 82 -20.81 -13.99 4.69
C GLU A 82 -19.30 -14.23 4.63
N GLU A 83 -18.76 -14.44 3.41
CA GLU A 83 -17.32 -14.57 3.19
C GLU A 83 -16.54 -13.31 3.62
N GLN A 84 -17.08 -12.12 3.33
CA GLN A 84 -16.48 -10.86 3.77
C GLN A 84 -16.49 -10.74 5.30
N ARG A 85 -17.58 -11.17 5.94
CA ARG A 85 -17.70 -11.18 7.40
C ARG A 85 -16.69 -12.15 8.02
N GLN A 86 -16.58 -13.37 7.49
CA GLN A 86 -15.67 -14.41 7.98
C GLN A 86 -14.19 -14.01 7.86
N ASN A 87 -13.83 -13.28 6.80
CA ASN A 87 -12.47 -12.79 6.57
C ASN A 87 -12.24 -11.37 7.09
N SER A 88 -13.04 -10.92 8.05
CA SER A 88 -12.91 -9.60 8.66
C SER A 88 -12.77 -9.67 10.18
N ILE A 89 -12.13 -8.65 10.75
CA ILE A 89 -11.97 -8.48 12.19
C ILE A 89 -12.92 -7.36 12.67
N PRO A 90 -13.84 -7.64 13.61
CA PRO A 90 -14.68 -6.61 14.19
C PRO A 90 -13.91 -5.76 15.20
N LEU A 91 -13.99 -4.43 15.07
CA LEU A 91 -13.43 -3.47 16.03
C LEU A 91 -14.30 -2.20 16.05
N ASP A 92 -14.73 -1.77 17.24
CA ASP A 92 -15.55 -0.57 17.45
C ASP A 92 -16.83 -0.47 16.58
N GLY A 93 -17.43 -1.63 16.28
CA GLY A 93 -18.61 -1.75 15.44
C GLY A 93 -18.32 -1.66 13.93
N TYR A 94 -17.07 -1.60 13.51
CA TYR A 94 -16.66 -1.69 12.11
C TYR A 94 -16.05 -3.06 11.82
N LEU A 95 -16.10 -3.49 10.55
CA LEU A 95 -15.37 -4.67 10.09
C LEU A 95 -14.11 -4.20 9.34
N TYR A 96 -12.98 -4.82 9.64
CA TYR A 96 -11.69 -4.56 9.00
C TYR A 96 -11.24 -5.79 8.23
N ALA A 97 -10.83 -5.61 6.98
CA ALA A 97 -10.38 -6.69 6.11
C ALA A 97 -9.32 -6.20 5.13
N THR A 98 -8.60 -7.10 4.48
CA THR A 98 -7.82 -6.72 3.30
C THR A 98 -8.72 -6.46 2.10
N ILE A 99 -8.24 -5.67 1.13
CA ILE A 99 -9.01 -5.34 -0.10
C ILE A 99 -9.42 -6.57 -0.92
N ASP A 100 -8.76 -7.71 -0.72
CA ASP A 100 -9.06 -8.99 -1.36
C ASP A 100 -9.68 -10.02 -0.42
N PHE A 101 -10.05 -9.63 0.80
CA PHE A 101 -10.62 -10.50 1.84
C PHE A 101 -9.78 -11.75 2.13
N THR A 102 -8.46 -11.58 2.11
CA THR A 102 -7.51 -12.58 2.61
C THR A 102 -7.77 -12.82 4.09
N SER A 103 -7.80 -14.09 4.50
CA SER A 103 -8.04 -14.46 5.90
C SER A 103 -7.01 -13.81 6.83
N PRO A 104 -7.41 -13.31 8.02
CA PRO A 104 -6.48 -12.75 9.01
C PRO A 104 -5.40 -13.73 9.47
N GLN A 105 -5.70 -15.03 9.38
CA GLN A 105 -4.80 -16.12 9.79
C GLN A 105 -3.96 -16.68 8.63
N ALA A 106 -4.18 -16.21 7.40
CA ALA A 106 -3.38 -16.64 6.26
C ALA A 106 -1.91 -16.28 6.50
N GLN A 107 -1.02 -17.25 6.35
CA GLN A 107 0.41 -17.01 6.41
C GLN A 107 0.89 -16.51 5.03
N PRO A 108 1.87 -15.59 4.99
CA PRO A 108 2.48 -15.21 3.73
C PRO A 108 3.10 -16.47 3.08
N PRO A 109 2.81 -16.76 1.80
CA PRO A 109 3.41 -17.91 1.13
C PRO A 109 4.88 -17.66 0.75
N TRP A 110 5.39 -16.46 1.00
CA TRP A 110 6.76 -16.03 0.74
C TRP A 110 7.54 -15.92 2.05
N THR A 111 8.82 -16.30 2.01
CA THR A 111 9.76 -16.09 3.10
C THR A 111 10.23 -14.64 3.13
N THR A 112 10.52 -14.12 4.32
CA THR A 112 11.13 -12.77 4.48
C THR A 112 12.58 -12.73 4.02
N GLU A 113 13.23 -13.89 3.89
CA GLU A 113 14.56 -13.96 3.31
C GLU A 113 14.48 -13.65 1.82
N PRO A 114 15.21 -12.62 1.34
CA PRO A 114 15.27 -12.34 -0.08
C PRO A 114 15.88 -13.57 -0.76
N ASP A 115 15.13 -14.20 -1.66
CA ASP A 115 15.68 -15.27 -2.50
C ASP A 115 16.96 -14.73 -3.15
N ALA A 116 18.06 -15.47 -3.09
CA ALA A 116 19.36 -15.03 -3.61
C ALA A 116 19.29 -14.66 -5.11
N ARG A 117 18.21 -15.06 -5.79
CA ARG A 117 17.90 -14.76 -7.20
C ARG A 117 17.13 -13.45 -7.40
N TYR A 118 16.69 -12.76 -6.34
CA TYR A 118 16.11 -11.42 -6.43
C TYR A 118 17.20 -10.41 -6.80
N THR A 119 17.52 -10.37 -8.09
CA THR A 119 18.32 -9.28 -8.64
C THR A 119 17.46 -8.02 -8.58
N TYR A 120 18.02 -6.92 -8.05
CA TYR A 120 17.35 -5.62 -7.92
C TYR A 120 16.78 -5.03 -9.23
N GLN A 121 16.95 -5.73 -10.35
CA GLN A 121 16.41 -5.40 -11.67
C GLN A 121 15.06 -6.07 -11.95
N THR A 122 14.73 -7.20 -11.31
CA THR A 122 13.41 -7.83 -11.44
C THR A 122 12.45 -7.17 -10.45
N LYS A 123 11.48 -6.43 -10.99
CA LYS A 123 10.39 -5.74 -10.28
C LYS A 123 9.76 -6.67 -9.21
N THR A 124 9.23 -6.08 -8.13
CA THR A 124 8.30 -6.76 -7.21
C THR A 124 7.35 -7.64 -8.04
N ASP A 125 7.32 -8.93 -7.74
CA ASP A 125 6.57 -9.89 -8.52
C ASP A 125 5.11 -9.44 -8.70
N ILE A 126 4.57 -9.73 -9.88
CA ILE A 126 3.33 -9.19 -10.48
C ILE A 126 2.08 -9.39 -9.61
N SER A 127 2.17 -10.21 -8.56
CA SER A 127 1.11 -10.54 -7.63
C SER A 127 0.69 -9.38 -6.71
N VAL A 128 1.57 -8.39 -6.43
CA VAL A 128 1.30 -7.30 -5.45
C VAL A 128 0.72 -6.02 -6.09
N ILE A 129 0.87 -5.83 -7.40
CA ILE A 129 0.58 -4.54 -8.08
C ILE A 129 -0.76 -4.54 -8.82
N ARG A 130 -1.57 -5.60 -8.74
CA ARG A 130 -2.82 -5.62 -9.50
C ARG A 130 -3.81 -4.63 -8.90
N ALA A 131 -4.36 -3.76 -9.74
CA ALA A 131 -5.45 -2.89 -9.36
C ALA A 131 -6.62 -3.73 -8.82
N LYS A 132 -7.02 -3.49 -7.57
CA LYS A 132 -8.17 -4.17 -6.94
C LYS A 132 -9.33 -3.21 -6.83
N ASN A 133 -10.54 -3.71 -7.08
CA ASN A 133 -11.75 -2.92 -6.89
C ASN A 133 -11.99 -2.76 -5.39
N LEU A 134 -12.33 -1.55 -4.95
CA LEU A 134 -12.82 -1.35 -3.59
C LEU A 134 -14.29 -1.81 -3.53
N PRO A 135 -14.65 -2.76 -2.65
CA PRO A 135 -16.03 -3.20 -2.52
C PRO A 135 -16.94 -2.05 -2.09
N SER A 136 -18.19 -2.03 -2.58
CA SER A 136 -19.16 -1.01 -2.16
C SER A 136 -19.37 -1.07 -0.65
N GLY A 137 -19.47 0.08 0.01
CA GLY A 137 -19.64 0.17 1.46
C GLY A 137 -18.34 0.05 2.27
N TRP A 138 -17.19 -0.07 1.61
CA TRP A 138 -15.87 -0.10 2.24
C TRP A 138 -15.06 1.15 1.90
N GLU A 139 -14.12 1.49 2.76
CA GLU A 139 -13.14 2.55 2.58
C GLU A 139 -11.76 2.11 3.09
N VAL A 140 -10.70 2.83 2.74
CA VAL A 140 -9.36 2.53 3.26
C VAL A 140 -9.34 2.80 4.76
N ALA A 141 -8.83 1.85 5.54
CA ALA A 141 -8.83 1.96 7.00
C ALA A 141 -7.83 3.02 7.49
N PRO A 142 -8.18 3.83 8.50
CA PRO A 142 -7.25 4.79 9.10
C PRO A 142 -6.22 4.09 9.96
N ALA A 143 -5.03 4.70 10.06
CA ALA A 143 -3.91 4.21 10.86
C ALA A 143 -4.03 4.58 12.36
N THR A 144 -5.11 4.17 13.01
CA THR A 144 -5.29 4.43 14.45
C THR A 144 -4.54 3.40 15.30
N GLU A 145 -4.17 3.78 16.52
CA GLU A 145 -3.43 2.89 17.43
C GLU A 145 -4.21 1.62 17.76
N ALA A 146 -5.54 1.72 17.95
CA ALA A 146 -6.41 0.56 18.16
C ALA A 146 -6.37 -0.40 16.96
N VAL A 147 -6.46 0.12 15.73
CA VAL A 147 -6.38 -0.70 14.52
C VAL A 147 -5.00 -1.37 14.41
N ILE A 148 -3.92 -0.66 14.69
CA ILE A 148 -2.58 -1.23 14.63
C ILE A 148 -2.43 -2.35 15.67
N ARG A 149 -2.88 -2.12 16.90
CA ARG A 149 -2.72 -3.06 18.03
C ARG A 149 -3.61 -4.29 17.93
N GLU A 150 -4.88 -4.11 17.54
CA GLU A 150 -5.90 -5.16 17.58
C GLU A 150 -6.14 -5.83 16.21
N VAL A 151 -5.86 -5.16 15.09
CA VAL A 151 -6.16 -5.67 13.73
C VAL A 151 -4.88 -6.02 12.96
N ILE A 152 -3.86 -5.18 12.98
CA ILE A 152 -2.66 -5.39 12.16
C ILE A 152 -1.65 -6.29 12.86
N LYS A 153 -1.26 -5.92 14.08
CA LYS A 153 -0.21 -6.60 14.86
C LYS A 153 -0.49 -8.09 15.14
N PRO A 154 -1.71 -8.54 15.48
CA PRO A 154 -1.94 -9.93 15.87
C PRO A 154 -2.24 -10.86 14.69
N HIS A 155 -2.37 -10.35 13.47
CA HIS A 155 -2.84 -11.11 12.31
C HIS A 155 -1.83 -11.05 11.17
N ALA A 156 -1.67 -12.16 10.43
CA ALA A 156 -0.65 -12.29 9.38
C ALA A 156 -1.16 -11.80 8.00
N TRP A 157 -2.47 -11.92 7.73
CA TRP A 157 -3.12 -11.40 6.52
C TRP A 157 -2.53 -11.86 5.19
N GLY A 158 -1.74 -12.93 5.17
CA GLY A 158 -1.07 -13.44 3.99
C GLY A 158 -0.04 -12.49 3.39
N THR A 159 0.43 -11.47 4.13
CA THR A 159 1.32 -10.42 3.60
C THR A 159 2.33 -9.95 4.65
N HIS A 160 3.42 -9.31 4.21
CA HIS A 160 4.40 -8.70 5.12
C HIS A 160 3.86 -7.40 5.73
N LEU A 161 3.26 -6.55 4.90
CA LEU A 161 2.82 -5.21 5.27
C LEU A 161 1.33 -5.01 4.96
N LEU A 162 0.63 -4.29 5.85
CA LEU A 162 -0.68 -3.72 5.58
C LEU A 162 -0.58 -2.22 5.38
N VAL A 163 -1.16 -1.74 4.27
CA VAL A 163 -1.16 -0.33 3.89
C VAL A 163 -2.49 0.30 4.27
N THR A 164 -2.44 1.30 5.15
CA THR A 164 -3.60 2.04 5.64
C THR A 164 -3.71 3.40 4.95
N GLU A 165 -4.71 4.19 5.34
CA GLU A 165 -4.89 5.57 4.91
C GLU A 165 -3.61 6.40 5.13
N GLY A 166 -3.33 7.32 4.21
CA GLY A 166 -2.12 8.13 4.23
C GLY A 166 -0.86 7.37 3.80
N CYS A 167 -1.03 6.27 3.05
CA CYS A 167 0.04 5.45 2.51
C CYS A 167 0.97 4.87 3.59
N LYS A 168 0.50 4.65 4.81
CA LYS A 168 1.34 4.10 5.89
C LYS A 168 1.31 2.57 5.87
N ALA A 169 2.48 1.94 5.81
CA ALA A 169 2.60 0.48 5.75
C ALA A 169 3.16 -0.09 7.06
N TYR A 170 2.38 -0.94 7.71
CA TYR A 170 2.71 -1.54 9.00
C TYR A 170 2.97 -3.04 8.88
N TRP A 171 3.92 -3.54 9.64
CA TRP A 171 4.19 -4.97 9.73
C TRP A 171 3.03 -5.75 10.32
N THR A 172 2.67 -6.85 9.67
CA THR A 172 1.72 -7.85 10.17
C THR A 172 2.41 -8.82 11.12
N ALA A 173 1.66 -9.78 11.69
CA ALA A 173 2.22 -10.88 12.46
C ALA A 173 3.16 -11.80 11.64
N GLY A 174 3.03 -11.82 10.30
CA GLY A 174 3.94 -12.54 9.41
C GLY A 174 5.24 -11.78 9.10
N GLY A 175 5.40 -10.59 9.68
CA GLY A 175 6.54 -9.71 9.50
C GLY A 175 7.65 -9.87 10.53
N ASN A 176 8.74 -9.11 10.33
CA ASN A 176 9.87 -9.10 11.27
C ASN A 176 9.59 -8.27 12.54
N ASN A 177 8.71 -7.27 12.47
CA ASN A 177 8.44 -6.35 13.58
C ASN A 177 6.95 -5.96 13.70
N PRO A 178 6.06 -6.89 14.09
CA PRO A 178 4.61 -6.71 14.02
C PRO A 178 4.10 -5.43 14.71
N GLY A 179 3.29 -4.65 13.98
CA GLY A 179 2.69 -3.39 14.42
C GLY A 179 3.55 -2.15 14.23
N CYS A 180 4.83 -2.29 13.87
CA CYS A 180 5.68 -1.13 13.59
C CYS A 180 5.48 -0.59 12.17
N LEU A 181 5.62 0.73 12.02
CA LEU A 181 5.61 1.40 10.72
C LEU A 181 6.93 1.10 9.99
N GLU A 182 6.84 0.50 8.81
CA GLU A 182 8.01 0.18 7.99
C GLU A 182 8.30 1.28 6.97
N ALA A 183 7.28 1.68 6.23
CA ALA A 183 7.46 2.58 5.09
C ALA A 183 6.19 3.37 4.76
N LEU A 184 6.38 4.43 3.99
CA LEU A 184 5.30 5.05 3.24
C LEU A 184 5.17 4.32 1.89
N TRP A 185 4.05 3.62 1.69
CA TRP A 185 3.74 2.86 0.49
C TRP A 185 2.60 3.49 -0.29
N ASP A 186 2.98 4.24 -1.33
CA ASP A 186 2.03 4.92 -2.20
C ASP A 186 1.08 3.93 -2.88
N TYR A 187 -0.20 4.26 -2.86
CA TYR A 187 -1.21 3.68 -3.73
C TYR A 187 -1.82 4.76 -4.62
N GLU A 188 -2.22 4.36 -5.82
CA GLU A 188 -2.98 5.19 -6.74
C GLU A 188 -4.47 4.88 -6.60
N LYS A 189 -5.27 5.93 -6.39
CA LYS A 189 -6.73 5.84 -6.34
C LYS A 189 -7.29 6.10 -7.73
N LEU A 190 -7.69 5.03 -8.40
CA LEU A 190 -8.42 5.06 -9.67
C LEU A 190 -9.94 5.02 -9.39
N PRO A 191 -10.80 5.39 -10.34
CA PRO A 191 -12.25 5.29 -10.17
C PRO A 191 -12.69 3.86 -9.79
N GLY A 192 -13.02 3.66 -8.50
CA GLY A 192 -13.42 2.37 -7.94
C GLY A 192 -12.27 1.36 -7.73
N ARG A 193 -11.01 1.73 -7.97
CA ARG A 193 -9.86 0.81 -7.89
C ARG A 193 -8.68 1.40 -7.13
N TYR A 194 -7.91 0.54 -6.48
CA TYR A 194 -6.68 0.91 -5.80
C TYR A 194 -5.54 0.04 -6.30
N THR A 195 -4.39 0.66 -6.51
CA THR A 195 -3.18 0.00 -7.01
C THR A 195 -2.00 0.42 -6.16
N LEU A 196 -1.30 -0.53 -5.53
CA LEU A 196 -0.05 -0.25 -4.83
C LEU A 196 1.07 -0.02 -5.84
N LYS A 197 1.86 1.05 -5.65
CA LYS A 197 3.03 1.29 -6.51
C LYS A 197 4.12 0.28 -6.20
N ALA A 198 4.79 -0.22 -7.24
CA ALA A 198 5.96 -1.07 -7.09
C ALA A 198 7.04 -0.38 -6.24
N LYS A 199 7.68 -1.14 -5.37
CA LYS A 199 8.87 -0.71 -4.63
C LYS A 199 10.13 -1.23 -5.32
N PHE A 200 11.24 -0.54 -5.05
CA PHE A 200 12.55 -0.85 -5.60
C PHE A 200 13.56 -1.03 -4.46
N GLY A 201 14.71 -1.64 -4.75
CA GLY A 201 15.75 -1.86 -3.75
C GLY A 201 15.38 -2.95 -2.75
N GLN A 202 15.80 -2.79 -1.50
CA GLN A 202 15.56 -3.77 -0.43
C GLN A 202 14.06 -4.00 -0.16
N ASN A 203 13.23 -2.99 -0.39
CA ASN A 203 11.78 -3.09 -0.20
C ASN A 203 11.05 -3.80 -1.34
N ALA A 204 11.76 -4.18 -2.42
CA ALA A 204 11.17 -4.93 -3.52
C ALA A 204 10.82 -6.38 -3.15
N ALA A 205 11.40 -6.91 -2.07
CA ALA A 205 11.04 -8.22 -1.52
C ALA A 205 9.83 -8.17 -0.58
N LEU A 206 9.38 -6.97 -0.19
CA LEU A 206 8.22 -6.82 0.69
C LEU A 206 6.93 -6.91 -0.11
N HIS A 207 5.91 -7.47 0.53
CA HIS A 207 4.58 -7.63 -0.03
C HIS A 207 3.63 -6.78 0.81
N GLY A 208 2.75 -6.04 0.14
CA GLY A 208 1.83 -5.10 0.76
C GLY A 208 0.41 -5.37 0.31
N ILE A 209 -0.56 -5.27 1.22
CA ILE A 209 -1.99 -5.30 0.89
C ILE A 209 -2.68 -4.11 1.56
N ILE A 210 -3.67 -3.52 0.89
CA ILE A 210 -4.42 -2.38 1.44
C ILE A 210 -5.43 -2.90 2.48
N LEU A 211 -5.41 -2.30 3.66
CA LEU A 211 -6.40 -2.52 4.71
C LEU A 211 -7.62 -1.63 4.47
N ILE A 212 -8.80 -2.24 4.50
CA ILE A 212 -10.08 -1.57 4.31
C ILE A 212 -10.97 -1.77 5.54
N LYS A 213 -11.92 -0.86 5.74
CA LYS A 213 -12.98 -0.98 6.75
C LYS A 213 -14.34 -0.65 6.18
N THR A 214 -15.41 -1.08 6.86
CA THR A 214 -16.77 -0.65 6.51
C THR A 214 -16.95 0.85 6.76
N ILE A 215 -17.74 1.51 5.91
CA ILE A 215 -18.09 2.94 6.05
C ILE A 215 -19.06 3.12 7.22
N SER A 216 -20.03 2.21 7.33
CA SER A 216 -21.04 2.20 8.38
C SER A 216 -20.71 1.19 9.46
N LYS A 217 -21.18 1.47 10.68
CA LYS A 217 -21.17 0.50 11.77
C LYS A 217 -22.10 -0.66 11.41
N VAL A 218 -21.63 -1.87 11.65
CA VAL A 218 -22.43 -3.08 11.53
C VAL A 218 -23.16 -3.28 12.85
N SER A 219 -24.49 -3.20 12.83
CA SER A 219 -25.32 -3.56 13.98
C SER A 219 -25.04 -5.04 14.29
N GLN A 220 -24.52 -5.29 15.50
CA GLN A 220 -24.30 -6.64 16.02
C GLN A 220 -25.60 -7.27 16.48
#